data_AF-A0A2S8F1R7-F1
#
_entry.id   AF-A0A2S8F1R7-F1
#
_cell.length_a   1.000
_cell.length_b   1.000
_cell.length_c   1.000
_cell.angle_alpha   90.00
_cell.angle_beta   90.00
_cell.angle_gamma   90.00
#
_symmetry.space_group_name_H-M   'P 1'
#
loop_
_entity.id
_entity.type
_entity.pdbx_description
1 polymer ?
#
loop_
_entity_poly.entity_id
_entity_poly.type
_entity_poly.pdbx_seq_one_letter_code
_entity_poly.pdbx_strand_id
1 'polypeptide(L)'
;MGNATDGVVIPFTLKLLDSSRGHAIQTWNFTDCRRVTIGRAAENDISLADPQVSRVHVELLLRDGNWAIVSLGRNGTVLDGMMINDELLSDHSIFQLGPNGPSFQFSTSSESVSSLQTLNEIDPIALDFLMVDESKLEEEVKNIADTEVFRELQERARKMKDQ
;
A
#
# COMPACT_ATOMS: atom_id res chain seq x y z
N MET A 1 -38.04 -9.06 -10.53
CA MET A 1 -36.87 -9.86 -10.14
C MET A 1 -35.61 -9.17 -10.63
N GLY A 2 -34.77 -8.72 -9.72
CA GLY A 2 -33.47 -8.11 -10.00
C GLY A 2 -32.82 -7.87 -8.66
N ASN A 3 -32.32 -8.95 -8.05
CA ASN A 3 -31.83 -8.94 -6.68
C ASN A 3 -30.65 -7.98 -6.59
N ALA A 4 -30.80 -6.99 -5.72
CA ALA A 4 -29.73 -6.13 -5.25
C ALA A 4 -28.63 -7.00 -4.64
N THR A 5 -27.57 -7.25 -5.41
CA THR A 5 -26.27 -7.56 -4.83
C THR A 5 -25.57 -6.22 -4.60
N ASP A 6 -26.06 -5.46 -3.63
CA ASP A 6 -25.30 -4.42 -2.93
C ASP A 6 -24.18 -5.14 -2.16
N GLY A 7 -23.25 -5.71 -2.91
CA GLY A 7 -22.08 -6.34 -2.36
C GLY A 7 -21.06 -5.23 -2.25
N VAL A 8 -20.61 -5.02 -1.02
CA VAL A 8 -19.56 -4.09 -0.65
C VAL A 8 -18.46 -4.11 -1.72
N VAL A 9 -18.35 -3.02 -2.48
CA VAL A 9 -17.22 -2.78 -3.38
C VAL A 9 -16.24 -1.95 -2.59
N ILE A 10 -15.00 -2.42 -2.53
CA ILE A 10 -13.95 -1.75 -1.77
C ILE A 10 -13.06 -1.02 -2.77
N PRO A 11 -13.03 0.32 -2.74
CA PRO A 11 -12.17 1.06 -3.62
C PRO A 11 -10.71 0.77 -3.27
N PHE A 12 -9.90 0.68 -4.31
CA PHE A 12 -8.47 0.49 -4.15
C PHE A 12 -7.69 1.22 -5.25
N THR A 13 -6.45 1.52 -4.92
CA THR A 13 -5.50 2.19 -5.81
C THR A 13 -4.32 1.27 -6.05
N LEU A 14 -3.95 1.09 -7.31
CA LEU A 14 -2.72 0.43 -7.72
C LEU A 14 -1.76 1.46 -8.28
N LYS A 15 -0.51 1.45 -7.82
CA LYS A 15 0.58 2.28 -8.34
C LYS A 15 1.67 1.39 -8.90
N LEU A 16 1.98 1.54 -10.18
CA LEU A 16 3.17 0.96 -10.80
C LEU A 16 4.39 1.76 -10.36
N LEU A 17 5.34 1.10 -9.72
CA LEU A 17 6.60 1.68 -9.27
C LEU A 17 7.70 1.40 -10.29
N ASP A 18 8.54 2.40 -10.54
CA ASP A 18 9.72 2.28 -11.38
C ASP A 18 10.88 1.64 -10.60
N SER A 19 11.45 0.54 -11.12
CA SER A 19 12.57 -0.16 -10.49
C SER A 19 13.88 0.64 -10.50
N SER A 20 14.01 1.69 -11.33
CA SER A 20 15.23 2.49 -11.45
C SER A 20 15.22 3.77 -10.61
N ARG A 21 14.03 4.28 -10.26
CA ARG A 21 13.84 5.60 -9.62
C ARG A 21 12.95 5.57 -8.37
N GLY A 22 12.22 4.48 -8.11
CA GLY A 22 11.28 4.39 -6.99
C GLY A 22 10.07 5.34 -7.12
N HIS A 23 9.86 5.92 -8.30
CA HIS A 23 8.74 6.82 -8.56
C HIS A 23 7.53 6.04 -9.08
N ALA A 24 6.33 6.47 -8.72
CA ALA A 24 5.11 5.91 -9.33
C ALA A 24 5.06 6.35 -10.81
N ILE A 25 5.15 5.40 -11.73
CA ILE A 25 5.04 5.63 -13.17
C ILE A 25 3.57 5.84 -13.54
N GLN A 26 2.69 5.02 -12.98
CA GLN A 26 1.29 4.98 -13.34
C GLN A 26 0.42 4.60 -12.15
N THR A 27 -0.75 5.20 -12.05
CA THR A 27 -1.70 4.96 -10.95
C THR A 27 -3.08 4.67 -11.53
N TRP A 28 -3.71 3.62 -11.04
CA TRP A 28 -5.09 3.24 -11.37
C TRP A 28 -5.93 3.26 -10.10
N ASN A 29 -7.13 3.84 -10.20
CA ASN A 29 -8.09 3.84 -9.11
C ASN A 29 -9.31 3.04 -9.56
N PHE A 30 -9.69 2.06 -8.75
CA PHE A 30 -10.85 1.21 -8.99
C PHE A 30 -11.85 1.46 -7.86
N THR A 31 -13.08 1.81 -8.21
CA THR A 31 -14.13 2.17 -7.24
C THR A 31 -15.34 1.24 -7.27
N ASP A 32 -15.59 0.55 -8.37
CA ASP A 32 -16.73 -0.36 -8.58
C ASP A 32 -16.30 -1.68 -9.24
N CYS A 33 -15.15 -2.21 -8.82
CA CYS A 33 -14.63 -3.47 -9.36
C CYS A 33 -14.42 -4.47 -8.22
N ARG A 34 -14.72 -5.75 -8.47
CA ARG A 34 -14.45 -6.86 -7.54
C ARG A 34 -13.38 -7.83 -8.06
N ARG A 35 -12.94 -7.60 -9.29
CA ARG A 35 -11.92 -8.37 -9.98
C ARG A 35 -11.14 -7.42 -10.86
N VAL A 36 -9.82 -7.52 -10.81
CA VAL A 36 -8.92 -6.78 -11.69
C VAL A 36 -7.81 -7.70 -12.16
N THR A 37 -7.59 -7.74 -13.46
CA THR A 37 -6.56 -8.55 -14.09
C THR A 37 -5.37 -7.70 -14.51
N ILE A 38 -4.17 -8.21 -14.29
CA ILE A 38 -2.92 -7.53 -14.60
C ILE A 38 -2.08 -8.45 -15.48
N GLY A 39 -1.63 -7.95 -16.62
CA GLY A 39 -0.84 -8.74 -17.54
C GLY A 39 -0.36 -7.96 -18.75
N ARG A 40 0.26 -8.66 -19.70
CA ARG A 40 0.76 -8.06 -20.95
C ARG A 40 -0.31 -7.98 -22.05
N ALA A 41 -1.37 -8.78 -21.95
CA ALA A 41 -2.45 -8.73 -22.93
C ALA A 41 -3.27 -7.44 -22.74
N ALA A 42 -3.69 -6.84 -23.86
CA ALA A 42 -4.53 -5.65 -23.86
C ALA A 42 -5.96 -5.92 -23.35
N GLU A 43 -6.32 -7.19 -23.17
CA GLU A 43 -7.61 -7.62 -22.62
C GLU A 43 -7.66 -7.52 -21.09
N ASN A 44 -6.51 -7.34 -20.42
CA ASN A 44 -6.47 -7.14 -18.97
C ASN A 44 -6.82 -5.70 -18.59
N ASP A 45 -7.36 -5.50 -17.40
CA ASP A 45 -7.63 -4.17 -16.83
C ASP A 45 -6.37 -3.31 -16.76
N ILE A 46 -5.23 -3.93 -16.41
CA ILE A 46 -3.91 -3.30 -16.44
C ILE A 46 -3.04 -4.05 -17.43
N SER A 47 -2.84 -3.42 -18.59
CA SER A 47 -1.97 -3.92 -19.65
C SER A 47 -0.58 -3.30 -19.56
N LEU A 48 0.44 -4.12 -19.32
CA LEU A 48 1.84 -3.71 -19.25
C LEU A 48 2.61 -4.20 -20.46
N ALA A 49 3.30 -3.31 -21.16
CA ALA A 49 4.13 -3.66 -22.31
C ALA A 49 5.51 -4.22 -21.90
N ASP A 50 5.54 -5.12 -20.91
CA ASP A 50 6.79 -5.68 -20.37
C ASP A 50 6.95 -7.17 -20.72
N PRO A 51 8.11 -7.61 -21.24
CA PRO A 51 8.33 -9.00 -21.66
C PRO A 51 8.45 -10.00 -20.49
N GLN A 52 8.76 -9.55 -19.27
CA GLN A 52 8.78 -10.40 -18.07
C GLN A 52 7.35 -10.69 -17.56
N VAL A 53 6.36 -9.90 -18.01
CA VAL A 53 4.96 -10.06 -17.63
C VAL A 53 4.25 -11.05 -18.56
N SER A 54 3.61 -12.07 -17.97
CA SER A 54 2.78 -13.03 -18.71
C SER A 54 1.55 -12.36 -19.31
N ARG A 55 0.92 -12.99 -20.31
CA ARG A 55 -0.29 -12.45 -20.96
C ARG A 55 -1.36 -12.11 -19.92
N VAL A 56 -1.62 -13.04 -19.01
CA VAL A 56 -2.34 -12.84 -17.76
C VAL A 56 -1.35 -13.24 -16.68
N HIS A 57 -0.98 -12.32 -15.80
CA HIS A 57 0.05 -12.56 -14.80
C HIS A 57 -0.55 -12.67 -13.41
N VAL A 58 -1.37 -11.70 -13.03
CA VAL A 58 -2.01 -11.64 -11.72
C VAL A 58 -3.49 -11.35 -11.89
N GLU A 59 -4.30 -11.95 -11.04
CA GLU A 59 -5.70 -11.58 -10.84
C GLU A 59 -5.88 -11.13 -9.40
N LEU A 60 -6.47 -9.95 -9.21
CA LEU A 60 -6.92 -9.46 -7.92
C LEU A 60 -8.41 -9.77 -7.78
N LEU A 61 -8.81 -10.34 -6.67
CA LEU A 61 -10.19 -10.76 -6.38
C LEU A 61 -10.61 -10.25 -5.02
N LEU A 62 -11.78 -9.63 -4.94
CA LEU A 62 -12.40 -9.28 -3.66
C LEU A 62 -13.12 -10.51 -3.09
N ARG A 63 -12.59 -11.06 -1.99
CA ARG A 63 -13.14 -12.22 -1.25
C ARG A 63 -13.50 -11.78 0.17
N ASP A 64 -14.75 -11.96 0.58
CA ASP A 64 -15.22 -11.69 1.95
C ASP A 64 -14.90 -10.27 2.48
N GLY A 65 -14.76 -9.28 1.60
CA GLY A 65 -14.39 -7.91 1.96
C GLY A 65 -12.89 -7.66 2.08
N ASN A 66 -12.05 -8.61 1.65
CA ASN A 66 -10.60 -8.44 1.56
C ASN A 66 -10.13 -8.68 0.12
N TRP A 67 -9.13 -7.94 -0.31
CA TRP A 67 -8.52 -8.15 -1.62
C TRP A 67 -7.53 -9.31 -1.53
N ALA A 68 -7.65 -10.27 -2.44
CA ALA A 68 -6.72 -11.38 -2.61
C ALA A 68 -6.00 -11.24 -3.95
N ILE A 69 -4.72 -11.62 -3.97
CA ILE A 69 -3.89 -11.69 -5.17
C ILE A 69 -3.68 -13.14 -5.56
N VAL A 70 -3.94 -13.46 -6.83
CA VAL A 70 -3.75 -14.79 -7.40
C VAL A 70 -2.71 -14.69 -8.52
N SER A 71 -1.61 -15.41 -8.37
CA SER A 71 -0.58 -15.53 -9.40
C SER A 71 -0.99 -16.57 -10.44
N LEU A 72 -1.17 -16.12 -11.68
CA LEU A 72 -1.47 -16.95 -12.85
C LEU A 72 -0.29 -16.99 -13.83
N GLY A 73 0.71 -16.14 -13.61
CA GLY A 73 1.87 -15.97 -14.47
C GLY A 73 2.89 -17.08 -14.30
N ARG A 74 3.63 -17.38 -15.39
CA ARG A 74 4.66 -18.42 -15.38
C ARG A 74 5.86 -18.10 -14.48
N ASN A 75 6.15 -16.81 -14.30
CA ASN A 75 7.28 -16.34 -13.50
C ASN A 75 6.95 -16.21 -12.00
N GLY A 76 5.69 -16.48 -11.62
CA GLY A 76 5.19 -16.26 -10.27
C GLY A 76 5.09 -14.78 -9.90
N THR A 77 4.52 -14.51 -8.73
CA THR A 77 4.38 -13.17 -8.18
C THR A 77 5.11 -13.12 -6.86
N VAL A 78 5.84 -12.04 -6.62
CA VAL A 78 6.62 -11.85 -5.39
C VAL A 78 5.94 -10.77 -4.54
N LEU A 79 5.45 -11.12 -3.36
CA LEU A 79 4.88 -10.18 -2.39
C LEU A 79 5.86 -10.05 -1.21
N ASP A 80 6.29 -8.83 -0.89
CA ASP A 80 7.24 -8.57 0.21
C ASP A 80 8.51 -9.46 0.18
N GLY A 81 8.97 -9.81 -1.03
CA GLY A 81 10.14 -10.67 -1.26
C GLY A 81 9.87 -12.17 -1.25
N MET A 82 8.64 -12.62 -1.01
CA MET A 82 8.24 -14.03 -1.03
C MET A 82 7.41 -14.37 -2.27
N MET A 83 7.68 -15.51 -2.91
CA MET A 83 6.84 -15.99 -4.00
C MET A 83 5.49 -16.48 -3.48
N ILE A 84 4.42 -15.92 -4.01
CA ILE A 84 3.04 -16.24 -3.66
C ILE A 84 2.28 -16.83 -4.86
N ASN A 85 1.24 -17.61 -4.56
CA ASN A 85 0.31 -18.13 -5.56
C ASN A 85 -1.12 -17.61 -5.32
N ASP A 86 -1.56 -17.60 -4.07
CA ASP A 86 -2.82 -17.04 -3.61
C ASP A 86 -2.52 -16.47 -2.22
N GLU A 87 -2.71 -15.17 -2.04
CA GLU A 87 -2.45 -14.50 -0.76
C GLU A 87 -3.40 -13.31 -0.58
N LEU A 88 -3.71 -12.96 0.66
CA LEU A 88 -4.47 -11.73 0.96
C LEU A 88 -3.56 -10.50 0.84
N LEU A 89 -4.03 -9.47 0.13
CA LEU A 89 -3.37 -8.17 0.06
C LEU A 89 -3.82 -7.29 1.21
N SER A 90 -2.84 -6.78 1.94
CA SER A 90 -3.03 -5.75 2.94
C SER A 90 -2.93 -4.38 2.30
N ASP A 91 -3.38 -3.36 3.03
CA ASP A 91 -3.11 -1.98 2.64
C ASP A 91 -1.60 -1.70 2.59
N HIS A 92 -1.19 -0.86 1.65
CA HIS A 92 0.21 -0.54 1.30
C HIS A 92 1.09 -1.73 0.86
N SER A 93 0.54 -2.92 0.61
CA SER A 93 1.30 -4.08 0.13
C SER A 93 2.01 -3.81 -1.20
N ILE A 94 3.27 -4.25 -1.31
CA ILE A 94 4.07 -4.13 -2.53
C ILE A 94 4.32 -5.52 -3.12
N PHE A 95 3.84 -5.75 -4.33
CA PHE A 95 4.06 -6.99 -5.07
C PHE A 95 4.77 -6.74 -6.40
N GLN A 96 5.52 -7.73 -6.88
CA GLN A 96 6.30 -7.68 -8.11
C GLN A 96 5.87 -8.80 -9.06
N LEU A 97 5.70 -8.47 -10.33
CA LEU A 97 5.28 -9.42 -11.37
C LEU A 97 6.46 -10.25 -11.88
N GLY A 98 6.93 -11.16 -11.03
CA GLY A 98 8.12 -11.98 -11.25
C GLY A 98 9.40 -11.31 -10.72
N PRO A 99 10.53 -12.05 -10.69
CA PRO A 99 11.75 -11.62 -10.00
C PRO A 99 12.44 -10.38 -10.62
N ASN A 100 12.24 -10.13 -11.92
CA ASN A 100 12.74 -8.95 -12.63
C ASN A 100 11.60 -8.11 -13.21
N GLY A 101 10.39 -8.29 -12.69
CA GLY A 101 9.21 -7.61 -13.20
C GLY A 101 8.97 -6.24 -12.59
N PRO A 102 7.96 -5.52 -13.08
CA PRO A 102 7.48 -4.29 -12.46
C PRO A 102 6.91 -4.53 -11.07
N SER A 103 7.15 -3.58 -10.16
CA SER A 103 6.59 -3.56 -8.81
C SER A 103 5.33 -2.72 -8.77
N PHE A 104 4.35 -3.17 -8.00
CA PHE A 104 3.07 -2.51 -7.79
C PHE A 104 2.86 -2.31 -6.31
N GLN A 105 2.46 -1.11 -5.93
CA GLN A 105 1.94 -0.82 -4.60
C GLN A 105 0.41 -0.85 -4.67
N PHE A 106 -0.18 -1.67 -3.83
CA PHE A 106 -1.60 -1.74 -3.58
C PHE A 106 -1.93 -0.93 -2.33
N SER A 107 -2.92 -0.06 -2.42
CA SER A 107 -3.46 0.67 -1.28
C SER A 107 -4.97 0.54 -1.30
N THR A 108 -5.56 0.19 -0.18
CA THR A 108 -7.02 0.10 -0.04
C THR A 108 -7.44 0.91 1.17
N SER A 109 -8.51 1.69 1.03
CA SER A 109 -9.06 2.47 2.13
C SER A 109 -9.94 1.64 3.08
N SER A 110 -9.97 0.31 2.91
CA SER A 110 -10.66 -0.59 3.83
C SER A 110 -9.66 -1.20 4.80
N GLU A 111 -9.66 -0.71 6.03
CA GLU A 111 -8.98 -1.32 7.17
C GLU A 111 -9.24 -2.83 7.18
N SER A 112 -8.23 -3.62 6.80
CA SER A 112 -8.33 -5.08 6.80
C SER A 112 -7.31 -5.65 7.78
N VAL A 113 -7.88 -6.17 8.86
CA VAL A 113 -7.28 -6.87 9.99
C VAL A 113 -6.33 -7.97 9.50
N SER A 114 -5.03 -7.70 9.49
CA SER A 114 -4.01 -8.63 9.03
C SER A 114 -2.97 -8.85 10.11
N SER A 115 -3.33 -9.58 11.19
CA SER A 115 -2.46 -10.48 11.96
C SER A 115 -3.08 -10.87 13.29
N LEU A 116 -4.09 -11.74 13.29
CA LEU A 116 -4.20 -12.74 14.36
C LEU A 116 -4.46 -14.09 13.72
N GLN A 117 -3.71 -15.09 14.17
CA GLN A 117 -3.74 -16.51 13.76
C GLN A 117 -2.72 -16.80 12.65
N THR A 118 -1.43 -16.94 12.95
CA THR A 118 -0.94 -18.14 13.66
C THR A 118 0.44 -17.88 14.28
N LEU A 119 0.49 -17.45 15.53
CA LEU A 119 1.49 -17.89 16.51
C LEU A 119 0.83 -17.76 17.88
N ASN A 120 0.65 -18.92 18.50
CA ASN A 120 0.18 -19.10 19.86
C ASN A 120 1.15 -18.38 20.83
N GLU A 121 0.59 -17.72 21.85
CA GLU A 121 1.30 -17.08 22.98
C GLU A 121 1.84 -15.64 22.75
N ILE A 122 1.04 -14.66 23.22
CA ILE A 122 1.40 -13.50 24.08
C ILE A 122 0.67 -12.18 23.67
N ASP A 123 -0.09 -11.66 24.65
CA ASP A 123 -0.62 -10.29 24.88
C ASP A 123 -1.81 -9.68 24.08
N PRO A 124 -2.95 -9.35 24.75
CA PRO A 124 -4.11 -8.65 24.16
C PRO A 124 -3.90 -7.14 23.89
N ILE A 125 -2.67 -6.66 23.72
CA ILE A 125 -2.31 -5.23 23.58
C ILE A 125 -1.67 -4.96 22.22
N ALA A 126 -2.31 -5.40 21.14
CA ALA A 126 -1.90 -5.01 19.78
C ALA A 126 -3.06 -4.44 18.94
N LEU A 127 -4.24 -4.26 19.56
CA LEU A 127 -5.39 -3.63 18.91
C LEU A 127 -5.47 -2.10 19.14
N ASP A 128 -4.52 -1.54 19.90
CA ASP A 128 -4.44 -0.09 20.17
C ASP A 128 -3.60 0.67 19.11
N PHE A 129 -2.93 -0.04 18.20
CA PHE A 129 -1.87 0.57 17.36
C PHE A 129 -2.28 0.95 15.93
N LEU A 130 -3.57 0.84 15.54
CA LEU A 130 -4.03 1.21 14.19
C LEU A 130 -5.07 2.34 14.15
N MET A 131 -5.42 2.96 15.28
CA MET A 131 -5.96 4.32 15.24
C MET A 131 -4.79 5.29 15.14
N VAL A 132 -4.25 5.46 13.93
CA VAL A 132 -3.58 6.73 13.61
C VAL A 132 -4.69 7.77 13.49
N ASP A 133 -5.08 8.29 14.64
CA ASP A 133 -5.99 9.41 14.76
C ASP A 133 -5.35 10.59 14.01
N GLU A 134 -5.93 10.94 12.85
CA GLU A 134 -5.49 12.04 11.99
C GLU A 134 -5.44 13.40 12.73
N SER A 135 -6.05 13.48 13.91
CA SER A 135 -5.98 14.64 14.81
C SER A 135 -4.59 14.86 15.44
N LYS A 136 -3.67 13.89 15.37
CA LYS A 136 -2.35 13.99 16.02
C LYS A 136 -1.19 14.36 15.10
N LEU A 137 -1.43 14.58 13.80
CA LEU A 137 -0.41 15.14 12.91
C LEU A 137 -0.25 16.66 13.07
N GLU A 138 -1.29 17.35 13.58
CA GLU A 138 -1.23 18.80 13.80
C GLU A 138 -0.63 19.20 15.16
N GLU A 139 -0.50 18.28 16.13
CA GLU A 139 0.12 18.58 17.43
C GLU A 139 1.63 18.30 17.49
N GLU A 140 2.18 17.39 16.67
CA GLU A 140 3.61 17.07 16.66
C GLU A 140 4.49 18.06 15.87
N VAL A 141 3.89 19.02 15.15
CA VAL A 141 4.64 20.15 14.57
C VAL A 141 5.05 21.18 15.66
N LYS A 142 4.55 21.06 16.90
CA LYS A 142 4.74 22.11 17.92
C LYS A 142 5.81 21.83 18.99
N ASN A 143 6.50 20.69 18.97
CA ASN A 143 7.41 20.31 20.08
C ASN A 143 8.88 20.04 19.74
N ILE A 144 9.36 20.35 18.53
CA ILE A 144 10.82 20.47 18.26
C ILE A 144 11.30 21.92 18.53
N ALA A 145 10.63 22.63 19.43
CA ALA A 145 10.93 24.02 19.80
C ALA A 145 11.42 24.16 21.25
N ASP A 146 11.85 23.07 21.90
CA ASP A 146 12.38 23.11 23.27
C ASP A 146 13.80 22.53 23.38
N THR A 147 14.59 22.62 22.31
CA THR A 147 16.04 22.48 22.46
C THR A 147 16.62 23.82 22.89
N GLU A 148 17.13 23.86 24.12
CA GLU A 148 17.88 24.93 24.80
C GLU A 148 18.86 25.72 23.91
N VAL A 149 19.26 25.15 22.78
CA VAL A 149 20.11 25.71 21.72
C VAL A 149 19.50 26.95 21.03
N PHE A 150 18.17 27.03 20.87
CA PHE A 150 17.55 28.13 20.11
C PHE A 150 17.44 29.44 20.93
N ARG A 151 17.36 29.35 22.27
CA ARG A 151 17.38 30.53 23.15
C ARG A 151 18.75 31.22 23.16
N GLU A 152 19.84 30.45 23.10
CA GLU A 152 21.20 31.00 23.12
C GLU A 152 21.56 31.75 21.80
N LEU A 153 21.04 31.27 20.66
CA LEU A 153 21.19 31.95 19.37
C LEU A 153 20.45 33.30 19.32
N GLN A 154 19.28 33.42 19.94
CA GLN A 154 18.56 34.70 20.02
C GLN A 154 19.23 35.71 20.96
N GLU A 155 19.80 35.28 22.08
CA GLU A 155 20.54 36.18 22.98
C GLU A 155 21.81 36.74 22.34
N ARG A 156 22.56 35.91 21.58
CA ARG A 156 23.73 36.40 20.83
C ARG A 156 23.36 37.42 19.75
N ALA A 157 22.25 37.21 19.04
CA ALA A 157 21.78 38.16 18.03
C ALA A 157 21.34 39.50 18.63
N ARG A 158 20.80 39.51 19.87
CA ARG A 158 20.36 40.74 20.54
C ARG A 158 21.52 41.58 21.07
N LYS A 159 22.65 40.97 21.47
CA LYS A 159 23.84 41.70 21.95
C LYS A 159 24.67 42.39 20.85
N MET A 160 24.43 42.09 19.57
CA MET A 160 25.15 42.74 18.46
C MET A 160 24.43 43.98 17.88
N LYS A 161 23.23 44.31 18.36
CA LYS A 161 22.42 45.42 17.83
C LYS A 161 22.43 46.69 18.68
N ASP A 162 23.17 46.72 19.77
CA ASP A 162 23.28 47.86 20.70
C ASP A 162 24.74 48.31 20.91
N GLN A 163 25.56 48.22 19.85
CA GLN A 163 26.89 48.86 19.80
C GLN A 163 27.04 49.68 18.53
#